data_AF-A0A9P4S4N5-F1
#
_entry.id   AF-A0A9P4S4N5-F1
#
_cell.length_a   1.000
_cell.length_b   1.000
_cell.length_c   1.000
_cell.angle_alpha   90.00
_cell.angle_beta   90.00
_cell.angle_gamma   90.00
#
_symmetry.space_group_name_H-M   'P 1'
#
loop_
_entity.id
_entity.type
_entity.pdbx_description
1 polymer ?
#
loop_
_entity_poly.entity_id
_entity_poly.type
_entity_poly.pdbx_seq_one_letter_code
_entity_poly.pdbx_strand_id
1 'polypeptide(L)'
;MVHLIMTTTIAAAVQECRSLFPDHELWSSSEPSISDLAPGNPISHTQLIELSNLLKKLDCASSESSPPETSLPRTLNDLLRGSALYTPPPAPKPQKTPEYEALMSRLRATAESQTYSTLLSPSSSISQPSFSTISPTQDGEDGITYADLHRQATLVLNMVVSVLACGVAIFIAARWWDAPARVALAMGGALLVAVAETVVYWGYLRRVEEAKEREVKKAKGEVRKVVGRWEVLRV
;
A
#
# COMPACT_ATOMS: atom_id res chain seq x y z
N MET A 1 -11.89 25.84 5.06
CA MET A 1 -13.05 25.80 5.96
C MET A 1 -13.58 24.37 6.07
N VAL A 2 -14.16 23.98 7.20
CA VAL A 2 -14.78 22.64 7.37
C VAL A 2 -16.20 22.68 6.84
N HIS A 3 -16.55 21.74 5.96
CA HIS A 3 -17.88 21.61 5.39
C HIS A 3 -18.57 20.37 5.98
N LEU A 4 -19.82 20.52 6.39
CA LEU A 4 -20.65 19.44 6.90
C LEU A 4 -21.71 19.09 5.86
N ILE A 5 -22.24 17.87 5.93
CA ILE A 5 -23.34 17.42 5.08
C ILE A 5 -24.65 18.00 5.64
N MET A 6 -25.44 18.64 4.78
CA MET A 6 -26.75 19.15 5.15
C MET A 6 -27.74 17.99 5.38
N THR A 7 -28.26 17.91 6.60
CA THR A 7 -29.28 16.94 7.01
C THR A 7 -30.69 17.50 6.75
N THR A 8 -31.70 16.64 6.81
CA THR A 8 -33.11 17.04 6.67
C THR A 8 -33.55 18.02 7.75
N THR A 9 -33.00 17.91 8.97
CA THR A 9 -33.27 18.82 10.09
C THR A 9 -32.70 20.21 9.85
N ILE A 10 -31.47 20.28 9.33
CA ILE A 10 -30.84 21.55 8.94
C ILE A 10 -31.62 22.18 7.78
N ALA A 11 -31.99 21.40 6.75
CA ALA A 11 -32.75 21.91 5.61
C ALA A 11 -34.12 22.51 6.01
N ALA A 12 -34.84 21.86 6.93
CA ALA A 12 -36.09 22.38 7.48
C ALA A 12 -35.89 23.68 8.27
N ALA A 13 -34.86 23.74 9.11
CA ALA A 13 -34.54 24.94 9.91
C ALA A 13 -34.10 26.13 9.04
N VAL A 14 -33.34 25.86 7.96
CA VAL A 14 -32.97 26.88 6.96
C VAL A 14 -34.22 27.42 6.27
N GLN A 15 -35.18 26.56 5.90
CA GLN A 15 -36.42 26.98 5.25
C GLN A 15 -37.27 27.89 6.15
N GLU A 16 -37.35 27.58 7.45
CA GLU A 16 -38.07 28.39 8.43
C GLU A 16 -37.39 29.74 8.71
N CYS A 17 -36.07 29.74 8.90
CA CYS A 17 -35.33 31.00 8.99
C CYS A 17 -35.46 31.83 7.71
N ARG A 18 -35.69 31.16 6.57
CA ARG A 18 -35.86 31.78 5.26
C ARG A 18 -37.21 32.43 5.00
N SER A 19 -38.28 31.97 5.64
CA SER A 19 -39.55 32.70 5.58
C SER A 19 -39.53 33.93 6.50
N LEU A 20 -38.78 33.89 7.60
CA LEU A 20 -38.83 34.91 8.65
C LEU A 20 -37.81 36.04 8.47
N PHE A 21 -36.63 35.77 7.90
CA PHE A 21 -35.57 36.77 7.73
C PHE A 21 -35.03 36.83 6.30
N PRO A 22 -35.83 37.31 5.32
CA PRO A 22 -35.47 37.39 3.90
C PRO A 22 -34.16 38.14 3.60
N ASP A 23 -33.79 39.11 4.44
CA ASP A 23 -32.71 40.06 4.15
C ASP A 23 -31.41 39.77 4.93
N HIS A 24 -31.27 38.59 5.53
CA HIS A 24 -30.10 38.28 6.37
C HIS A 24 -28.85 37.95 5.54
N GLU A 25 -27.68 38.50 5.92
CA GLU A 25 -26.38 38.33 5.23
C GLU A 25 -25.96 36.86 5.02
N LEU A 26 -26.52 35.97 5.83
CA LEU A 26 -26.39 34.51 5.77
C LEU A 26 -26.57 33.93 4.37
N TRP A 27 -27.45 34.53 3.55
CA TRP A 27 -27.80 33.99 2.22
C TRP A 27 -27.02 34.65 1.10
N SER A 28 -26.31 35.74 1.42
CA SER A 28 -25.45 36.48 0.51
C SER A 28 -23.97 36.09 0.63
N SER A 29 -23.59 35.36 1.68
CA SER A 29 -22.21 34.94 1.93
C SER A 29 -21.73 33.91 0.89
N SER A 30 -20.59 34.21 0.26
CA SER A 30 -20.05 33.57 -0.95
C SER A 30 -19.32 32.22 -0.71
N GLU A 31 -19.66 31.46 0.33
CA GLU A 31 -19.14 30.12 0.58
C GLU A 31 -20.26 29.20 1.07
N PRO A 32 -20.22 27.90 0.76
CA PRO A 32 -21.07 27.27 -0.28
C PRO A 32 -22.50 27.83 -0.38
N SER A 33 -23.04 27.89 -1.61
CA SER A 33 -24.38 28.41 -1.88
C SER A 33 -25.46 27.58 -1.17
N ILE A 34 -26.01 28.12 -0.08
CA ILE A 34 -27.15 27.56 0.66
C ILE A 34 -28.41 27.48 -0.24
N SER A 35 -28.40 28.10 -1.42
CA SER A 35 -29.53 28.17 -2.37
C SER A 35 -30.06 26.79 -2.80
N ASP A 36 -29.21 25.76 -2.86
CA ASP A 36 -29.61 24.40 -3.18
C ASP A 36 -29.92 23.62 -1.89
N LEU A 37 -31.16 23.73 -1.41
CA LEU A 37 -31.66 23.16 -0.14
C LEU A 37 -31.82 21.61 -0.16
N ALA A 38 -30.99 20.89 -0.90
CA ALA A 38 -31.06 19.42 -0.96
C ALA A 38 -30.24 18.77 0.18
N PRO A 39 -30.79 17.73 0.85
CA PRO A 39 -30.00 16.94 1.80
C PRO A 39 -28.82 16.30 1.07
N GLY A 40 -27.62 16.40 1.65
CA GLY A 40 -26.37 15.92 1.02
C GLY A 40 -25.41 17.04 0.58
N ASN A 41 -25.88 18.28 0.45
CA ASN A 41 -25.05 19.41 0.04
C ASN A 41 -24.14 19.90 1.17
N PRO A 42 -22.99 20.52 0.85
CA PRO A 42 -22.08 21.06 1.85
C PRO A 42 -22.65 22.33 2.50
N ILE A 43 -22.65 22.39 3.83
CA ILE A 43 -22.88 23.59 4.64
C ILE A 43 -21.61 23.95 5.42
N SER A 44 -21.25 25.23 5.49
CA SER A 44 -20.10 25.65 6.30
C SER A 44 -20.44 25.68 7.80
N HIS A 45 -19.46 25.39 8.65
CA HIS A 45 -19.65 25.46 10.10
C HIS A 45 -20.01 26.86 10.62
N THR A 46 -19.53 27.93 9.97
CA THR A 46 -19.86 29.33 10.32
C THR A 46 -21.33 29.64 10.05
N GLN A 47 -21.86 29.22 8.90
CA GLN A 47 -23.28 29.33 8.57
C GLN A 47 -24.16 28.57 9.55
N LEU A 48 -23.73 27.39 10.00
CA LEU A 48 -24.47 26.61 11.00
C LEU A 48 -24.55 27.32 12.36
N ILE A 49 -23.47 28.00 12.77
CA ILE A 49 -23.43 28.78 14.00
C ILE A 49 -24.38 29.98 13.90
N GLU A 50 -24.34 30.72 12.80
CA GLU A 50 -25.22 31.85 12.54
C GLU A 50 -26.70 31.44 12.48
N LEU A 51 -27.01 30.31 11.82
CA LEU A 51 -28.34 29.70 11.82
C LEU A 51 -28.81 29.41 13.26
N SER A 52 -27.95 28.80 14.08
CA SER A 52 -28.30 28.50 15.48
C SER A 52 -28.57 29.76 16.32
N ASN A 53 -27.86 30.86 16.03
CA ASN A 53 -28.09 32.13 16.70
C ASN A 53 -29.42 32.77 16.27
N LEU A 54 -29.83 32.60 15.01
CA LEU A 54 -31.15 33.03 14.55
C LEU A 54 -32.27 32.23 15.20
N LEU A 55 -32.13 30.90 15.30
CA LEU A 55 -33.11 30.07 16.00
C LEU A 55 -33.27 30.46 17.47
N LYS A 56 -32.16 30.76 18.16
CA LYS A 56 -32.22 31.27 19.54
C LYS A 56 -32.95 32.61 19.65
N LYS A 57 -32.75 33.53 18.71
CA LYS A 57 -33.49 34.81 18.67
C LYS A 57 -35.00 34.58 18.50
N LEU A 58 -35.39 33.59 17.69
CA LEU A 58 -36.79 33.20 17.50
C LEU A 58 -37.41 32.54 18.74
N ASP A 59 -36.65 31.71 19.44
CA ASP A 59 -37.10 31.05 20.68
C ASP A 59 -37.31 32.06 21.82
N CYS A 60 -36.47 33.10 21.92
CA CYS A 60 -36.67 34.20 22.86
C CYS A 60 -37.89 35.07 22.53
N ALA A 61 -38.32 35.13 21.26
CA ALA A 61 -39.45 35.94 20.81
C ALA A 61 -40.81 35.20 20.87
N SER A 62 -40.79 33.86 20.93
CA SER A 62 -41.99 33.00 20.83
C SER A 62 -42.44 32.39 22.16
N SER A 63 -42.15 33.06 23.28
CA SER A 63 -42.58 32.67 24.63
C SER A 63 -44.09 32.92 24.89
N GLU A 64 -44.99 32.52 23.99
CA GLU A 64 -46.39 32.26 24.32
C GLU A 64 -46.96 31.09 23.48
N SER A 65 -47.20 29.96 24.16
CA SER A 65 -48.19 28.91 23.84
C SER A 65 -48.16 28.19 22.47
N SER A 66 -47.58 26.99 22.40
CA SER A 66 -48.14 25.88 21.60
C SER A 66 -47.47 24.50 21.91
N PRO A 67 -48.21 23.37 21.80
CA PRO A 67 -47.78 22.02 22.19
C PRO A 67 -46.85 21.33 21.16
N PRO A 68 -46.21 20.19 21.51
CA PRO A 68 -45.00 19.69 20.85
C PRO A 68 -45.33 18.65 19.76
N GLU A 69 -45.81 19.09 18.60
CA GLU A 69 -46.15 18.17 17.50
C GLU A 69 -45.46 18.56 16.18
N THR A 70 -44.24 19.12 16.24
CA THR A 70 -43.24 18.98 15.17
C THR A 70 -41.87 19.32 15.76
N SER A 71 -41.04 18.30 15.99
CA SER A 71 -39.75 18.41 16.67
C SER A 71 -38.72 19.12 15.79
N LEU A 72 -38.82 20.44 15.66
CA LEU A 72 -37.81 21.27 15.03
C LEU A 72 -36.62 21.44 16.00
N PRO A 73 -35.38 21.40 15.50
CA PRO A 73 -34.19 21.49 16.34
C PRO A 73 -34.04 22.89 16.92
N ARG A 74 -34.16 23.05 18.24
CA ARG A 74 -34.03 24.35 18.93
C ARG A 74 -32.60 24.67 19.33
N THR A 75 -31.76 23.65 19.53
CA THR A 75 -30.37 23.82 19.94
C THR A 75 -29.39 23.45 18.83
N LEU A 76 -28.21 24.08 18.80
CA LEU A 76 -27.12 23.73 17.89
C LEU A 76 -26.80 22.22 17.92
N ASN A 77 -26.92 21.59 19.08
CA ASN A 77 -26.72 20.15 19.24
C ASN A 77 -27.73 19.36 18.40
N ASP A 78 -28.99 19.79 18.37
CA ASP A 78 -30.03 19.13 17.56
C ASP A 78 -29.82 19.34 16.05
N LEU A 79 -29.20 20.45 15.63
CA LEU A 79 -28.76 20.63 14.23
C LEU A 79 -27.54 19.77 13.88
N LEU A 80 -26.62 19.58 14.83
CA LEU A 80 -25.41 18.79 14.62
C LEU A 80 -25.66 17.28 14.67
N ARG A 81 -26.78 16.83 15.28
CA ARG A 81 -27.16 15.41 15.32
C ARG A 81 -27.28 14.85 13.90
N GLY A 82 -26.39 13.91 13.59
CA GLY A 82 -26.36 13.23 12.28
C GLY A 82 -25.62 14.01 11.18
N SER A 83 -24.99 15.14 11.50
CA SER A 83 -24.09 15.82 10.56
C SER A 83 -22.78 15.03 10.42
N ALA A 84 -22.29 14.90 9.19
CA ALA A 84 -21.02 14.26 8.87
C ALA A 84 -20.15 15.20 8.06
N LEU A 85 -18.83 14.97 8.05
CA LEU A 85 -17.89 15.76 7.26
C LEU A 85 -18.20 15.59 5.76
N TYR A 86 -18.41 16.70 5.05
CA TYR A 86 -18.58 16.66 3.60
C TYR A 86 -17.25 16.24 2.95
N THR A 87 -17.27 15.07 2.31
CA THR A 87 -16.18 14.62 1.45
C THR A 87 -16.67 14.75 0.02
N PRO A 88 -16.03 15.58 -0.83
CA PRO A 88 -16.47 15.74 -2.21
C PRO A 88 -16.45 14.39 -2.91
N PRO A 89 -17.45 14.11 -3.78
CA PRO A 89 -17.45 12.87 -4.54
C PRO A 89 -16.11 12.75 -5.29
N PRO A 90 -15.49 11.56 -5.31
CA PRO A 90 -14.25 11.35 -6.04
C PRO A 90 -14.44 11.84 -7.47
N ALA A 91 -13.49 12.62 -7.98
CA ALA A 91 -13.53 13.10 -9.35
C ALA A 91 -13.79 11.91 -10.30
N PRO A 92 -14.59 12.10 -11.37
CA PRO A 92 -14.85 11.04 -12.33
C PRO A 92 -13.51 10.49 -12.82
N LYS A 93 -13.36 9.16 -12.80
CA LYS A 93 -12.11 8.52 -13.20
C LYS A 93 -11.76 8.97 -14.62
N PRO A 94 -10.50 9.35 -14.90
CA PRO A 94 -10.11 9.73 -16.25
C PRO A 94 -10.47 8.59 -17.22
N GLN A 95 -10.98 8.96 -18.39
CA GLN A 95 -11.27 7.97 -19.43
C GLN A 95 -9.98 7.23 -19.78
N LYS A 96 -10.06 5.91 -19.80
CA LYS A 96 -8.89 5.06 -20.04
C LYS A 96 -8.41 5.27 -21.47
N THR A 97 -7.12 5.54 -21.68
CA THR A 97 -6.59 5.72 -23.03
C THR A 97 -6.58 4.38 -23.78
N PRO A 98 -6.82 4.38 -25.11
CA PRO A 98 -6.87 3.15 -25.90
C PRO A 98 -5.52 2.41 -25.91
N GLU A 99 -4.40 3.14 -25.83
CA GLU A 99 -3.06 2.57 -25.70
C GLU A 99 -2.90 1.76 -24.41
N TYR A 100 -3.43 2.28 -23.29
CA TYR A 100 -3.37 1.60 -22.00
C TYR A 100 -4.31 0.38 -21.95
N GLU A 101 -5.42 0.40 -22.69
CA GLU A 101 -6.25 -0.79 -22.88
C GLU A 101 -5.54 -1.87 -23.69
N ALA A 102 -4.87 -1.50 -24.78
CA ALA A 102 -4.07 -2.42 -25.58
C ALA A 102 -2.89 -3.03 -24.77
N LEU A 103 -2.24 -2.23 -23.93
CA LEU A 103 -1.20 -2.72 -23.03
C LEU A 103 -1.77 -3.70 -21.99
N MET A 104 -2.93 -3.39 -21.40
CA MET A 104 -3.57 -4.25 -20.42
C MET A 104 -4.11 -5.56 -21.01
N SER A 105 -4.62 -5.52 -22.25
CA SER A 105 -5.04 -6.75 -22.95
C SER A 105 -3.84 -7.63 -23.26
N ARG A 106 -2.70 -7.04 -23.67
CA ARG A 106 -1.44 -7.75 -23.85
C ARG A 106 -0.96 -8.39 -22.54
N LEU A 107 -0.95 -7.65 -21.44
CA LEU A 107 -0.53 -8.18 -20.12
C LEU A 107 -1.43 -9.32 -19.64
N ARG A 108 -2.74 -9.22 -19.90
CA ARG A 108 -3.68 -10.30 -19.58
C ARG A 108 -3.39 -11.55 -20.41
N ALA A 109 -3.19 -11.39 -21.71
CA ALA A 109 -2.85 -12.50 -22.60
C ALA A 109 -1.53 -13.18 -22.20
N THR A 110 -0.51 -12.41 -21.81
CA THR A 110 0.76 -12.99 -21.31
C THR A 110 0.54 -13.77 -20.02
N ALA A 111 -0.24 -13.23 -19.07
CA ALA A 111 -0.54 -13.92 -17.83
C ALA A 111 -1.32 -15.23 -18.08
N GLU A 112 -2.33 -15.20 -18.95
CA GLU A 112 -3.09 -16.39 -19.34
C GLU A 112 -2.19 -17.45 -19.99
N SER A 113 -1.27 -17.06 -20.86
CA SER A 113 -0.31 -18.00 -21.48
C SER A 113 0.60 -18.69 -20.46
N GLN A 114 1.06 -17.97 -19.44
CA GLN A 114 1.88 -18.53 -18.34
C GLN A 114 1.07 -19.47 -17.46
N THR A 115 -0.19 -19.13 -17.16
CA THR A 115 -1.06 -20.05 -16.42
C THR A 115 -1.33 -21.31 -17.22
N TYR A 116 -1.51 -21.18 -18.54
CA TYR A 116 -1.77 -22.31 -19.41
C TYR A 116 -0.55 -23.23 -19.53
N SER A 117 0.66 -22.67 -19.69
CA SER A 117 1.89 -23.49 -19.70
C SER A 117 2.06 -24.25 -18.39
N THR A 118 1.82 -23.60 -17.24
CA THR A 118 1.87 -24.24 -15.92
C THR A 118 0.91 -25.43 -15.81
N LEU A 119 -0.32 -25.29 -16.33
CA LEU A 119 -1.32 -26.36 -16.31
C LEU A 119 -1.02 -27.46 -17.33
N LEU A 120 -0.39 -27.14 -18.46
CA LEU A 120 -0.01 -28.09 -19.50
C LEU A 120 1.26 -28.87 -19.20
N SER A 121 2.14 -28.37 -18.32
CA SER A 121 3.29 -29.12 -17.80
C SER A 121 3.05 -29.58 -16.36
N PRO A 122 2.11 -30.52 -16.11
CA PRO A 122 1.97 -31.14 -14.80
C PRO A 122 3.03 -32.23 -14.61
N SER A 123 4.30 -31.84 -14.47
CA SER A 123 5.45 -32.69 -14.09
C SER A 123 6.69 -31.79 -14.04
N SER A 124 7.53 -31.69 -13.02
CA SER A 124 7.68 -32.39 -11.74
C SER A 124 8.57 -31.48 -10.89
N SER A 125 8.12 -31.02 -9.72
CA SER A 125 9.02 -30.37 -8.75
C SER A 125 8.58 -30.68 -7.32
N ILE A 126 8.57 -31.98 -7.00
CA ILE A 126 9.24 -32.38 -5.77
C ILE A 126 10.71 -32.01 -5.98
N SER A 127 11.12 -30.92 -5.34
CA SER A 127 12.47 -30.67 -4.82
C SER A 127 13.60 -31.41 -5.53
N GLN A 128 14.15 -30.87 -6.62
CA GLN A 128 15.55 -31.12 -6.96
C GLN A 128 16.24 -29.81 -7.38
N PRO A 129 17.37 -29.46 -6.75
CA PRO A 129 18.18 -28.33 -7.16
C PRO A 129 18.95 -28.72 -8.42
N SER A 130 18.34 -28.52 -9.59
CA SER A 130 19.01 -28.74 -10.87
C SER A 130 19.97 -27.58 -11.14
N PHE A 131 21.26 -27.88 -11.08
CA PHE A 131 22.36 -27.02 -11.53
C PHE A 131 22.28 -26.90 -13.06
N SER A 132 21.42 -26.02 -13.58
CA SER A 132 21.30 -25.78 -15.03
C SER A 132 22.07 -24.54 -15.44
N THR A 133 23.24 -24.79 -15.99
CA THR A 133 23.91 -24.11 -17.11
C THR A 133 23.41 -22.70 -17.45
N ILE A 134 24.33 -21.76 -17.22
CA ILE A 134 24.32 -20.37 -17.68
C ILE A 134 23.89 -20.31 -19.16
N SER A 135 22.70 -19.79 -19.42
CA SER A 135 22.30 -19.25 -20.73
C SER A 135 21.56 -17.95 -20.49
N PRO A 136 22.03 -16.81 -21.04
CA PRO A 136 21.41 -15.52 -20.80
C PRO A 136 20.28 -15.36 -21.82
N THR A 137 19.08 -15.79 -21.46
CA THR A 137 17.86 -15.35 -22.16
C THR A 137 17.09 -14.42 -21.25
N GLN A 138 17.14 -13.14 -21.63
CA GLN A 138 16.26 -12.09 -21.15
C GLN A 138 14.81 -12.54 -21.28
N ASP A 139 14.08 -12.58 -20.17
CA ASP A 139 12.81 -11.88 -19.97
C ASP A 139 11.98 -12.52 -18.86
N GLY A 140 11.61 -11.71 -17.87
CA GLY A 140 10.21 -11.69 -17.43
C GLY A 140 9.75 -12.55 -16.26
N GLU A 141 10.62 -13.20 -15.52
CA GLU A 141 10.26 -13.77 -14.21
C GLU A 141 11.28 -13.31 -13.17
N ASP A 142 10.89 -13.33 -11.89
CA ASP A 142 11.78 -13.20 -10.74
C ASP A 142 11.90 -11.85 -10.00
N GLY A 143 10.78 -11.26 -9.60
CA GLY A 143 10.78 -10.27 -8.51
C GLY A 143 11.42 -10.78 -7.19
N ILE A 144 11.60 -12.10 -7.04
CA ILE A 144 12.26 -12.74 -5.90
C ILE A 144 13.74 -13.08 -6.20
N THR A 145 14.10 -13.32 -7.46
CA THR A 145 15.47 -13.77 -7.80
C THR A 145 16.40 -12.60 -8.13
N TYR A 146 15.98 -11.37 -8.45
CA TYR A 146 16.94 -10.26 -8.67
C TYR A 146 17.73 -9.86 -7.42
N ALA A 147 17.09 -9.84 -6.25
CA ALA A 147 17.76 -9.51 -5.00
C ALA A 147 18.73 -10.63 -4.57
N ASP A 148 18.34 -11.88 -4.78
CA ASP A 148 19.18 -13.04 -4.50
C ASP A 148 20.31 -13.18 -5.54
N LEU A 149 20.05 -12.91 -6.84
CA LEU A 149 21.06 -12.84 -7.91
C LEU A 149 22.08 -11.75 -7.62
N HIS A 150 21.66 -10.57 -7.16
CA HIS A 150 22.59 -9.48 -6.88
C HIS A 150 23.51 -9.80 -5.70
N ARG A 151 22.97 -10.43 -4.65
CA ARG A 151 23.75 -10.95 -3.52
C ARG A 151 24.68 -12.09 -3.96
N GLN A 152 24.19 -12.99 -4.80
CA GLN A 152 24.94 -14.12 -5.33
C GLN A 152 26.05 -13.66 -6.29
N ALA A 153 25.80 -12.67 -7.14
CA ALA A 153 26.77 -12.09 -8.06
C ALA A 153 27.90 -11.37 -7.32
N THR A 154 27.56 -10.59 -6.29
CA THR A 154 28.58 -9.90 -5.47
C THR A 154 29.45 -10.90 -4.70
N LEU A 155 28.86 -12.00 -4.23
CA LEU A 155 29.60 -13.06 -3.53
C LEU A 155 30.53 -13.83 -4.47
N VAL A 156 30.04 -14.21 -5.66
CA VAL A 156 30.85 -14.85 -6.70
C VAL A 156 31.99 -13.94 -7.15
N LEU A 157 31.73 -12.64 -7.31
CA LEU A 157 32.76 -11.66 -7.64
C LEU A 157 33.86 -11.61 -6.57
N ASN A 158 33.49 -11.57 -5.28
CA ASN A 158 34.46 -11.56 -4.18
C ASN A 158 35.34 -12.82 -4.17
N MET A 159 34.73 -14.00 -4.40
CA MET A 159 35.42 -15.28 -4.54
C MET A 159 36.41 -15.28 -5.73
N VAL A 160 36.00 -14.76 -6.89
CA VAL A 160 36.89 -14.69 -8.06
C VAL A 160 38.09 -13.77 -7.78
N VAL A 161 37.86 -12.66 -7.08
CA VAL A 161 38.92 -11.70 -6.73
C VAL A 161 39.91 -12.28 -5.71
N SER A 162 39.44 -13.00 -4.68
CA SER A 162 40.31 -13.69 -3.70
C SER A 162 41.11 -14.81 -4.34
N VAL A 163 40.50 -15.64 -5.19
CA VAL A 163 41.19 -16.72 -5.91
C VAL A 163 42.27 -16.16 -6.83
N LEU A 164 41.99 -15.10 -7.61
CA LEU A 164 43.00 -14.46 -8.44
C LEU A 164 44.12 -13.85 -7.61
N ALA A 165 43.80 -13.12 -6.53
CA ALA A 165 44.80 -12.50 -5.67
C ALA A 165 45.72 -13.54 -5.03
N CYS A 166 45.16 -14.64 -4.53
CA CYS A 166 45.91 -15.74 -3.93
C CYS A 166 46.75 -16.49 -4.99
N GLY A 167 46.18 -16.72 -6.17
CA GLY A 167 46.88 -17.33 -7.31
C GLY A 167 48.07 -16.50 -7.78
N VAL A 168 47.92 -15.18 -7.92
CA VAL A 168 48.99 -14.26 -8.28
C VAL A 168 50.06 -14.21 -7.18
N ALA A 169 49.66 -14.14 -5.90
CA ALA A 169 50.60 -14.15 -4.78
C ALA A 169 51.43 -15.43 -4.72
N ILE A 170 50.79 -16.59 -4.89
CA ILE A 170 51.46 -17.90 -4.96
C ILE A 170 52.37 -17.98 -6.19
N PHE A 171 51.93 -17.48 -7.34
CA PHE A 171 52.72 -17.49 -8.57
C PHE A 171 53.99 -16.62 -8.47
N ILE A 172 53.89 -15.47 -7.80
CA ILE A 172 55.03 -14.60 -7.49
C ILE A 172 55.96 -15.25 -6.46
N ALA A 173 55.40 -15.87 -5.40
CA ALA A 173 56.20 -16.56 -4.39
C ALA A 173 56.95 -17.77 -4.95
N ALA A 174 56.33 -18.52 -5.86
CA ALA A 174 56.91 -19.69 -6.51
C ALA A 174 57.79 -19.36 -7.73
N ARG A 175 58.08 -18.07 -7.99
CA ARG A 175 58.98 -17.57 -9.06
C ARG A 175 60.35 -18.25 -9.11
N TRP A 176 60.79 -18.81 -7.99
CA TRP A 176 62.12 -19.40 -7.81
C TRP A 176 62.10 -20.94 -7.74
N TRP A 177 60.94 -21.58 -7.92
CA TRP A 177 60.75 -23.03 -7.79
C TRP A 177 60.64 -23.73 -9.16
N ASP A 178 60.91 -25.04 -9.18
CA ASP A 178 60.84 -25.87 -10.39
C ASP A 178 59.44 -25.87 -11.05
N ALA A 179 59.41 -25.97 -12.38
CA ALA A 179 58.19 -25.90 -13.20
C ALA A 179 57.04 -26.82 -12.72
N PRO A 180 57.24 -28.12 -12.40
CA PRO A 180 56.17 -28.99 -11.89
C PRO A 180 55.70 -28.56 -10.49
N ALA A 181 56.60 -28.10 -9.63
CA ALA A 181 56.25 -27.67 -8.28
C ALA A 181 55.40 -26.39 -8.29
N ARG A 182 55.67 -25.46 -9.22
CA ARG A 182 54.86 -24.25 -9.43
C ARG A 182 53.42 -24.56 -9.81
N VAL A 183 53.23 -25.49 -10.74
CA VAL A 183 51.89 -25.89 -11.21
C VAL A 183 51.14 -26.65 -10.11
N ALA A 184 51.81 -27.55 -9.39
CA ALA A 184 51.21 -28.28 -8.28
C ALA A 184 50.76 -27.34 -7.14
N LEU A 185 51.58 -26.33 -6.80
CA LEU A 185 51.24 -25.35 -5.77
C LEU A 185 50.09 -24.43 -6.21
N ALA A 186 50.05 -24.03 -7.49
CA ALA A 186 48.95 -23.24 -8.03
C ALA A 186 47.62 -24.01 -8.03
N MET A 187 47.63 -25.28 -8.46
CA MET A 187 46.46 -26.16 -8.43
C MET A 187 45.99 -26.43 -6.99
N GLY A 188 46.92 -26.70 -6.07
CA GLY A 188 46.62 -26.92 -4.65
C GLY A 188 46.09 -25.67 -3.96
N GLY A 189 46.67 -24.51 -4.23
CA GLY A 189 46.21 -23.22 -3.70
C GLY A 189 44.81 -22.86 -4.18
N ALA A 190 44.52 -23.05 -5.48
CA ALA A 190 43.19 -22.85 -6.02
C ALA A 190 42.15 -23.78 -5.39
N LEU A 191 42.49 -25.06 -5.21
CA LEU A 191 41.60 -26.04 -4.57
C LEU A 191 41.30 -25.69 -3.12
N LEU A 192 42.32 -25.29 -2.34
CA LEU A 192 42.15 -24.92 -0.93
C LEU A 192 41.26 -23.67 -0.79
N VAL A 193 41.49 -22.64 -1.61
CA VAL A 193 40.66 -21.43 -1.58
C VAL A 193 39.20 -21.75 -1.94
N ALA A 194 38.97 -22.57 -2.96
CA ALA A 194 37.61 -23.02 -3.33
C ALA A 194 36.90 -23.78 -2.19
N VAL A 195 37.63 -24.63 -1.46
CA VAL A 195 37.08 -25.34 -0.28
C VAL A 195 36.80 -24.36 0.86
N ALA A 196 37.70 -23.42 1.13
CA ALA A 196 37.50 -22.43 2.18
C ALA A 196 36.25 -21.57 1.92
N GLU A 197 36.06 -21.12 0.69
CA GLU A 197 34.92 -20.28 0.29
C GLU A 197 33.59 -21.04 0.34
N THR A 198 33.56 -22.28 -0.13
CA THR A 198 32.34 -23.12 -0.06
C THR A 198 31.91 -23.37 1.39
N VAL A 199 32.86 -23.55 2.32
CA VAL A 199 32.57 -23.67 3.76
C VAL A 199 32.04 -22.35 4.34
N VAL A 200 32.60 -21.20 3.96
CA VAL A 200 32.10 -19.89 4.38
C VAL A 200 30.67 -19.67 3.89
N TYR A 201 30.36 -20.06 2.65
CA TYR A 201 29.02 -19.97 2.10
C TYR A 201 28.04 -20.90 2.82
N TRP A 202 28.43 -22.15 3.07
CA TRP A 202 27.64 -23.09 3.87
C TRP A 202 27.34 -22.53 5.27
N GLY A 203 28.33 -21.89 5.91
CA GLY A 203 28.16 -21.21 7.19
C GLY A 203 27.20 -20.02 7.11
N TYR A 204 27.30 -19.19 6.07
CA TYR A 204 26.39 -18.08 5.83
C TYR A 204 24.96 -18.54 5.57
N LEU A 205 24.78 -19.54 4.71
CA LEU A 205 23.45 -20.07 4.36
C LEU A 205 22.75 -20.62 5.60
N ARG A 206 23.47 -21.37 6.43
CA ARG A 206 22.97 -21.86 7.72
C ARG A 206 22.57 -20.73 8.66
N ARG A 207 23.35 -19.64 8.73
CA ARG A 207 23.03 -18.44 9.54
C ARG A 207 21.79 -17.71 9.03
N VAL A 208 21.61 -17.61 7.71
CA VAL A 208 20.45 -16.96 7.10
C VAL A 208 19.20 -17.80 7.31
N GLU A 209 19.29 -19.12 7.18
CA GLU A 209 18.21 -20.05 7.49
C GLU A 209 17.80 -19.96 8.97
N GLU A 210 18.77 -19.94 9.89
CA GLU A 210 18.51 -19.74 11.31
C GLU A 210 17.82 -18.41 11.61
N ALA A 211 18.17 -17.32 10.90
CA ALA A 211 17.51 -16.03 11.03
C ALA A 211 16.06 -16.07 10.52
N LYS A 212 15.84 -16.64 9.32
CA LYS A 212 14.50 -16.82 8.73
C LYS A 212 13.60 -17.68 9.62
N GLU A 213 14.12 -18.78 10.17
CA GLU A 213 13.36 -19.62 11.10
C GLU A 213 12.95 -18.86 12.37
N ARG A 214 13.83 -18.03 12.93
CA ARG A 214 13.53 -17.22 14.11
C ARG A 214 12.45 -16.18 13.81
N GLU A 215 12.48 -15.56 12.63
CA GLU A 215 11.44 -14.63 12.18
C GLU A 215 10.10 -15.32 11.97
N VAL A 216 10.09 -16.49 11.33
CA VAL A 216 8.86 -17.30 11.13
C VAL A 216 8.30 -17.78 12.46
N LYS A 217 9.13 -18.20 13.41
CA LYS A 217 8.71 -18.60 14.77
C LYS A 217 8.10 -17.42 15.53
N LYS A 218 8.69 -16.22 15.43
CA LYS A 218 8.12 -15.00 16.01
C LYS A 218 6.80 -14.59 15.37
N ALA A 219 6.71 -14.65 14.04
CA ALA A 219 5.51 -14.31 13.28
C ALA A 219 4.35 -15.29 13.54
N LYS A 220 4.63 -16.58 13.75
CA LYS A 220 3.62 -17.57 14.16
C LYS A 220 3.15 -17.41 15.61
N GLY A 221 3.96 -16.80 16.48
CA GLY A 221 3.60 -16.50 17.86
C GLY A 221 2.64 -15.32 18.04
N GLU A 222 2.63 -14.38 17.08
CA GLU A 222 1.57 -13.37 16.98
C GLU A 222 0.30 -14.00 16.42
N VAL A 223 -0.49 -14.63 17.31
CA VAL A 223 -1.90 -14.89 17.03
C VAL A 223 -2.56 -13.51 16.91
N ARG A 224 -2.66 -13.01 15.67
CA ARG A 224 -3.50 -11.86 15.32
C ARG A 224 -4.93 -12.20 15.70
N LYS A 225 -5.31 -11.90 16.94
CA LYS A 225 -6.69 -11.94 17.39
C LYS A 225 -7.44 -10.97 16.49
N VAL A 226 -8.25 -11.51 15.58
CA VAL A 226 -9.18 -10.73 14.78
C VAL A 226 -10.19 -10.14 15.77
N VAL A 227 -9.95 -8.91 16.20
CA VAL A 227 -10.89 -8.17 17.05
C VAL A 227 -12.01 -7.69 16.14
N GLY A 228 -13.13 -8.40 16.16
CA GLY A 228 -14.42 -7.95 15.64
C GLY A 228 -14.53 -7.91 14.11
N ARG A 229 -15.20 -8.92 13.54
CA ARG A 229 -15.75 -8.86 12.19
C ARG A 229 -17.06 -8.10 12.26
N TRP A 230 -17.12 -6.88 11.74
CA TRP A 230 -18.35 -6.11 11.68
C TRP A 230 -19.17 -6.59 10.48
N GLU A 231 -20.35 -7.12 10.76
CA GLU A 231 -21.32 -7.55 9.76
C GLU A 231 -22.11 -6.30 9.34
N VAL A 232 -21.88 -5.81 8.13
CA VAL A 232 -22.68 -4.72 7.58
C VAL A 232 -24.03 -5.30 7.20
N LEU A 233 -25.00 -5.15 8.09
CA LEU A 233 -26.42 -5.40 7.82
C LEU A 233 -26.86 -4.45 6.70
N ARG A 234 -27.07 -5.03 5.52
CA ARG A 234 -27.65 -4.36 4.37
C ARG A 234 -29.17 -4.37 4.59
N VAL A 235 -29.73 -3.22 4.95
CA VAL A 235 -31.17 -2.92 4.90
C VAL A 235 -31.49 -2.33 3.54
#